data_AF-A0AAW2HZV0-F1
#
_entry.id   AF-A0AAW2HZV0-F1
#
_cell.length_a   1.000
_cell.length_b   1.000
_cell.length_c   1.000
_cell.angle_alpha   90.00
_cell.angle_beta   90.00
_cell.angle_gamma   90.00
#
_symmetry.space_group_name_H-M   'P 1'
#
loop_
_entity.id
_entity.type
_entity.pdbx_description
1 polymer ?
#
loop_
_entity_poly.entity_id
_entity_poly.type
_entity_poly.pdbx_seq_one_letter_code
_entity_poly.pdbx_strand_id
1 'polypeptide(L)'
;MHGYYCFLLSTHRPAIVVLLMSMVNEKQPFILRCAVLYCFQCFLFKNEFGQAQLIQTLLPSSAEVTSLTCGQLLCGGLFSADPISNWFSSVALSHGIIENPAEKEQLLKVLLSTSVGATPISLLHQCSLLLQQNTEIQSKLGLLMLLSMWLSHCPLAVAQFLSIPSNIPFLTAQAGSTEHDDNEELVQGLCAFLMGICVHFNDNSVPSFSKENLCQIILKRIGLEMFLDKLGAVSKHEEYSKAAKHPQIRPAHHDQLLLDHEFCRLFKALEGMIGKSVSPKMDFLNGAEVPDSVLVLQYKELIREQDAKLQVLENELETLRTSEKISLQRIADLESMVTQLKDENVLLRAHANTNGGDFGPNLGEQLDYWRNECDRWNTECRNIARIKDEEINTLRAARPQIESATESANGKSFFNQPRSGSFEGGVVAGENEVRGRGEETAEAR
;
A
#
# COMPACT_ATOMS: atom_id res chain seq x y z
N MET A 1 -40.55 9.07 31.80
CA MET A 1 -41.01 8.68 30.44
C MET A 1 -41.45 9.87 29.57
N HIS A 2 -42.07 10.93 30.10
CA HIS A 2 -42.53 12.08 29.28
C HIS A 2 -41.49 13.20 29.01
N GLY A 3 -40.34 13.21 29.68
CA GLY A 3 -39.33 14.28 29.53
C GLY A 3 -38.36 14.13 28.34
N TYR A 4 -38.14 12.91 27.84
CA TYR A 4 -37.15 12.65 26.78
C TYR A 4 -37.66 12.93 25.36
N TYR A 5 -38.97 12.86 25.13
CA TYR A 5 -39.57 13.18 23.83
C TYR A 5 -39.56 14.69 23.53
N CYS A 6 -39.52 15.54 24.56
CA CYS A 6 -39.60 16.98 24.38
C CYS A 6 -38.27 17.62 23.91
N PHE A 7 -37.14 16.93 24.08
CA PHE A 7 -35.82 17.45 23.63
C PHE A 7 -35.52 17.12 22.15
N LEU A 8 -36.24 16.18 21.55
CA LEU A 8 -36.08 15.80 20.14
C LEU A 8 -36.83 16.74 19.17
N LEU A 9 -37.73 17.59 19.65
CA LEU A 9 -38.60 18.43 18.80
C LEU A 9 -38.14 19.88 18.64
N SER A 10 -37.08 20.32 19.31
CA SER A 10 -36.73 21.75 19.37
C SER A 10 -35.68 22.21 18.35
N THR A 11 -35.11 21.29 17.56
CA THR A 11 -34.19 21.59 16.43
C THR A 11 -34.43 20.55 15.34
N HIS A 12 -34.64 20.96 14.08
CA HIS A 12 -34.80 20.03 12.94
C HIS A 12 -33.48 19.25 12.72
N ARG A 13 -33.28 18.16 13.47
CA ARG A 13 -32.12 17.28 13.32
C ARG A 13 -32.38 16.29 12.18
N PRO A 14 -31.42 16.07 11.25
CA PRO A 14 -31.56 15.05 10.22
C PRO A 14 -31.81 13.67 10.86
N ALA A 15 -32.70 12.87 10.25
CA ALA A 15 -33.04 11.54 10.77
C ALA A 15 -31.80 10.66 10.99
N ILE A 16 -30.81 10.74 10.10
CA ILE A 16 -29.54 10.01 10.18
C ILE A 16 -28.75 10.37 11.44
N VAL A 17 -28.73 11.65 11.83
CA VAL A 17 -28.07 12.10 13.06
C VAL A 17 -28.78 11.53 14.29
N VAL A 18 -30.11 11.49 14.29
CA VAL A 18 -30.91 10.92 15.39
C VAL A 18 -30.70 9.40 15.50
N LEU A 19 -30.59 8.71 14.37
CA LEU A 19 -30.21 7.30 14.32
C LEU A 19 -28.84 7.12 14.99
N LEU A 20 -27.80 7.79 14.51
CA LEU A 20 -26.45 7.63 15.07
C LEU A 20 -26.37 8.02 16.55
N MET A 21 -27.07 9.06 16.99
CA MET A 21 -27.19 9.42 18.42
C MET A 21 -27.76 8.27 19.25
N SER A 22 -28.74 7.53 18.72
CA SER A 22 -29.33 6.37 19.39
C SER A 22 -28.39 5.17 19.34
N MET A 23 -27.64 5.01 18.25
CA MET A 23 -26.67 3.93 18.05
C MET A 23 -25.50 3.98 19.04
N VAL A 24 -24.95 5.17 19.32
CA VAL A 24 -23.77 5.33 20.20
C VAL A 24 -24.14 5.59 21.66
N ASN A 25 -25.44 5.64 21.99
CA ASN A 25 -25.89 5.88 23.36
C ASN A 25 -26.03 4.55 24.13
N GLU A 26 -25.11 4.31 25.06
CA GLU A 26 -25.07 3.14 25.94
C GLU A 26 -26.36 2.91 26.74
N LYS A 27 -27.15 3.96 27.00
CA LYS A 27 -28.41 3.85 27.74
C LYS A 27 -29.55 3.28 26.89
N GLN A 28 -29.38 3.19 25.57
CA GLN A 28 -30.38 2.63 24.68
C GLN A 28 -30.39 1.10 24.73
N PRO A 29 -31.56 0.45 24.60
CA PRO A 29 -31.63 -1.00 24.52
C PRO A 29 -30.75 -1.54 23.39
N PHE A 30 -29.99 -2.60 23.66
CA PHE A 30 -29.06 -3.20 22.70
C PHE A 30 -29.71 -3.54 21.34
N ILE A 31 -30.91 -4.12 21.36
CA ILE A 31 -31.67 -4.46 20.14
C ILE A 31 -32.03 -3.20 19.33
N LEU A 32 -32.33 -2.08 20.02
CA LEU A 32 -32.59 -0.81 19.34
C LEU A 32 -31.31 -0.31 18.66
N ARG A 33 -30.16 -0.38 19.34
CA ARG A 33 -28.85 -0.01 18.75
C ARG A 33 -28.54 -0.85 17.50
N CYS A 34 -28.83 -2.16 17.54
CA CYS A 34 -28.71 -3.06 16.37
C CYS A 34 -29.64 -2.66 15.22
N ALA A 35 -30.92 -2.40 15.51
CA ALA A 35 -31.91 -2.01 14.50
C ALA A 35 -31.55 -0.68 13.84
N VAL A 36 -31.03 0.26 14.63
CA VAL A 36 -30.55 1.56 14.17
C VAL A 36 -29.33 1.42 13.26
N LEU A 37 -28.33 0.62 13.64
CA LEU A 37 -27.19 0.33 12.75
C LEU A 37 -27.69 -0.29 11.45
N TYR A 38 -28.57 -1.28 11.51
CA TYR A 38 -29.09 -1.92 10.30
C TYR A 38 -29.82 -0.93 9.38
N CYS A 39 -30.61 0.00 9.94
CA CYS A 39 -31.24 1.06 9.17
C CYS A 39 -30.20 1.98 8.49
N PHE A 40 -29.13 2.32 9.21
CA PHE A 40 -28.02 3.11 8.69
C PHE A 40 -27.24 2.38 7.58
N GLN A 41 -26.99 1.08 7.74
CA GLN A 41 -26.38 0.24 6.70
C GLN A 41 -27.25 0.21 5.44
N CYS A 42 -28.57 0.02 5.58
CA CYS A 42 -29.51 0.07 4.45
C CYS A 42 -29.52 1.43 3.75
N PHE A 43 -29.33 2.54 4.49
CA PHE A 43 -29.22 3.87 3.90
C PHE A 43 -27.96 4.03 3.03
N LEU A 44 -26.84 3.42 3.42
CA LEU A 44 -25.56 3.50 2.70
C LEU A 44 -25.41 2.46 1.59
N PHE A 45 -26.17 1.36 1.64
CA PHE A 45 -26.06 0.26 0.69
C PHE A 45 -26.30 0.73 -0.76
N LYS A 46 -25.27 0.61 -1.61
CA LYS A 46 -25.28 1.08 -3.01
C LYS A 46 -25.62 2.57 -3.18
N ASN A 47 -25.35 3.37 -2.15
CA ASN A 47 -25.64 4.80 -2.13
C ASN A 47 -24.33 5.58 -1.95
N GLU A 48 -23.56 5.69 -3.03
CA GLU A 48 -22.29 6.43 -3.06
C GLU A 48 -22.46 7.89 -2.63
N PHE A 49 -23.61 8.50 -2.94
CA PHE A 49 -23.92 9.86 -2.49
C PHE A 49 -24.05 9.95 -0.96
N GLY A 50 -24.78 9.02 -0.34
CA GLY A 50 -24.90 8.95 1.12
C GLY A 50 -23.58 8.65 1.81
N GLN A 51 -22.75 7.79 1.21
CA GLN A 51 -21.37 7.52 1.64
C GLN A 51 -20.51 8.79 1.59
N ALA A 52 -20.50 9.50 0.46
CA ALA A 52 -19.75 10.76 0.32
C ALA A 52 -20.21 11.82 1.32
N GLN A 53 -21.53 11.98 1.52
CA GLN A 53 -22.06 12.89 2.53
C GLN A 53 -21.59 12.53 3.94
N LEU A 54 -21.55 11.25 4.29
CA LEU A 54 -21.04 10.79 5.58
C LEU A 54 -19.57 11.16 5.77
N ILE A 55 -18.72 10.82 4.81
CA ILE A 55 -17.27 11.02 4.90
C ILE A 55 -16.92 12.51 4.89
N GLN A 56 -17.67 13.31 4.13
CA GLN A 56 -17.53 14.77 4.15
C GLN A 56 -17.73 15.36 5.56
N THR A 57 -18.56 14.76 6.42
CA THR A 57 -18.73 15.24 7.81
C THR A 57 -17.54 14.99 8.73
N LEU A 58 -16.58 14.16 8.31
CA LEU A 58 -15.33 13.87 9.03
C LEU A 58 -14.16 14.75 8.55
N LEU A 59 -14.28 15.34 7.35
CA LEU A 59 -13.24 16.17 6.78
C LEU A 59 -13.23 17.58 7.42
N PRO A 60 -12.05 18.20 7.57
CA PRO A 60 -11.97 19.57 8.04
C PRO A 60 -12.73 20.50 7.09
N SER A 61 -13.69 21.25 7.63
CA SER A 61 -14.47 22.26 6.90
C SER A 61 -14.28 23.62 7.56
N SER A 62 -14.16 24.68 6.74
CA SER A 62 -14.05 26.06 7.21
C SER A 62 -15.36 26.63 7.74
N ALA A 63 -16.46 25.88 7.65
CA ALA A 63 -17.76 26.28 8.16
C ALA A 63 -17.83 26.02 9.68
N GLU A 64 -18.24 27.02 10.45
CA GLU A 64 -18.61 26.84 11.86
C GLU A 64 -19.83 25.92 11.95
N VAL A 65 -19.60 24.63 12.17
CA VAL A 65 -20.69 23.67 12.36
C VAL A 65 -21.16 23.75 13.81
N THR A 66 -22.24 24.50 14.03
CA THR A 66 -22.90 24.66 15.35
C THR A 66 -23.74 23.44 15.75
N SER A 67 -23.88 22.46 14.87
CA SER A 67 -24.70 21.26 15.06
C SER A 67 -23.87 19.98 15.06
N LEU A 68 -24.31 18.99 15.83
CA LEU A 68 -23.64 17.69 15.94
C LEU A 68 -23.69 16.93 14.61
N THR A 69 -22.54 16.54 14.07
CA THR A 69 -22.45 15.82 12.78
C THR A 69 -22.40 14.31 12.94
N CYS A 70 -22.66 13.58 11.84
CA CYS A 70 -22.49 12.12 11.79
C CYS A 70 -21.05 11.71 12.11
N GLY A 71 -20.06 12.40 11.53
CA GLY A 71 -18.65 12.15 11.78
C GLY A 71 -18.25 12.32 13.24
N GLN A 72 -18.74 13.36 13.91
CA GLN A 72 -18.52 13.57 15.34
C GLN A 72 -19.11 12.44 16.20
N LEU A 73 -20.32 11.96 15.86
CA LEU A 73 -20.96 10.83 16.55
C LEU A 73 -20.20 9.53 16.34
N LEU A 74 -19.78 9.23 15.11
CA LEU A 74 -19.03 8.02 14.80
C LEU A 74 -17.66 8.02 15.46
N CYS A 75 -16.91 9.13 15.40
CA CYS A 75 -15.65 9.28 16.14
C CYS A 75 -15.88 9.19 17.66
N GLY A 76 -16.95 9.78 18.18
CA GLY A 76 -17.30 9.67 19.61
C GLY A 76 -17.52 8.23 20.06
N GLY A 77 -18.23 7.42 19.26
CA GLY A 77 -18.41 5.99 19.54
C GLY A 77 -17.17 5.15 19.24
N LEU A 78 -16.33 5.56 18.28
CA LEU A 78 -15.07 4.86 17.97
C LEU A 78 -14.04 5.00 19.10
N PHE A 79 -14.07 6.13 19.82
CA PHE A 79 -13.13 6.46 20.90
C PHE A 79 -13.75 6.33 22.29
N SER A 80 -14.98 5.82 22.40
CA SER A 80 -15.64 5.61 23.68
C SER A 80 -15.01 4.47 24.47
N ALA A 81 -15.25 4.44 25.78
CA ALA A 81 -14.90 3.30 26.63
C ALA A 81 -15.83 2.08 26.44
N ASP A 82 -17.01 2.24 25.83
CA ASP A 82 -17.94 1.14 25.53
C ASP A 82 -17.50 0.35 24.29
N PRO A 83 -17.19 -0.95 24.43
CA PRO A 83 -16.76 -1.79 23.31
C PRO A 83 -17.83 -1.95 22.23
N ILE A 84 -19.10 -1.93 22.64
CA ILE A 84 -20.22 -2.09 21.71
C ILE A 84 -20.36 -0.83 20.84
N SER A 85 -20.16 0.36 21.42
CA SER A 85 -20.07 1.61 20.66
C SER A 85 -18.89 1.61 19.69
N ASN A 86 -17.72 1.10 20.10
CA ASN A 86 -16.57 0.97 19.22
C ASN A 86 -16.89 0.06 18.02
N TRP A 87 -17.53 -1.08 18.27
CA TRP A 87 -17.94 -2.00 17.23
C TRP A 87 -18.95 -1.36 16.26
N PHE A 88 -20.02 -0.75 16.79
CA PHE A 88 -21.05 -0.09 16.00
C PHE A 88 -20.47 1.04 15.13
N SER A 89 -19.63 1.90 15.70
CA SER A 89 -18.99 2.99 14.95
C SER A 89 -18.03 2.46 13.88
N SER A 90 -17.27 1.41 14.18
CA SER A 90 -16.33 0.81 13.22
C SER A 90 -17.07 0.19 12.01
N VAL A 91 -18.15 -0.54 12.27
CA VAL A 91 -19.00 -1.13 11.22
C VAL A 91 -19.73 -0.05 10.43
N ALA A 92 -20.27 0.97 11.09
CA ALA A 92 -20.92 2.09 10.42
C ALA A 92 -19.96 2.84 9.48
N LEU A 93 -18.73 3.11 9.91
CA LEU A 93 -17.69 3.70 9.06
C LEU A 93 -17.31 2.79 7.89
N SER A 94 -17.22 1.47 8.13
CA SER A 94 -16.94 0.49 7.07
C SER A 94 -17.97 0.57 5.95
N HIS A 95 -19.26 0.65 6.29
CA HIS A 95 -20.34 0.79 5.31
C HIS A 95 -20.31 2.14 4.56
N GLY A 96 -19.65 3.14 5.13
CA GLY A 96 -19.36 4.42 4.47
C GLY A 96 -18.34 4.33 3.32
N ILE A 97 -17.56 3.24 3.24
CA ILE A 97 -16.45 3.10 2.29
C ILE A 97 -16.49 1.79 1.46
N ILE A 98 -17.52 0.96 1.66
CA ILE A 98 -17.74 -0.27 0.87
C ILE A 98 -17.93 0.09 -0.60
N GLU A 99 -17.19 -0.62 -1.46
CA GLU A 99 -17.24 -0.49 -2.92
C GLU A 99 -17.01 0.96 -3.43
N ASN A 100 -16.39 1.82 -2.62
CA ASN A 100 -16.18 3.23 -2.95
C ASN A 100 -14.72 3.67 -2.76
N PRO A 101 -13.85 3.49 -3.78
CA PRO A 101 -12.44 3.84 -3.70
C PRO A 101 -12.17 5.33 -3.40
N ALA A 102 -13.01 6.23 -3.94
CA ALA A 102 -12.87 7.67 -3.72
C ALA A 102 -13.01 8.01 -2.23
N GLU A 103 -14.02 7.45 -1.58
CA GLU A 103 -14.27 7.70 -0.16
C GLU A 103 -13.24 7.04 0.77
N LYS A 104 -12.66 5.90 0.37
CA LYS A 104 -11.49 5.34 1.08
C LYS A 104 -10.34 6.33 1.11
N GLU A 105 -10.04 6.99 -0.01
CA GLU A 105 -8.97 8.00 -0.08
C GLU A 105 -9.33 9.30 0.65
N GLN A 106 -10.59 9.74 0.59
CA GLN A 106 -11.02 10.91 1.37
C GLN A 106 -10.89 10.66 2.87
N LEU A 107 -11.27 9.48 3.35
CA LEU A 107 -11.18 9.13 4.77
C LEU A 107 -9.72 9.18 5.29
N LEU A 108 -8.71 8.96 4.42
CA LEU A 108 -7.29 9.08 4.79
C LEU A 108 -6.88 10.53 5.13
N LYS A 109 -7.64 11.52 4.68
CA LYS A 109 -7.38 12.95 4.93
C LYS A 109 -7.93 13.43 6.27
N VAL A 110 -8.68 12.58 6.99
CA VAL A 110 -9.22 12.92 8.30
C VAL A 110 -8.08 12.99 9.32
N LEU A 111 -7.92 14.17 9.92
CA LEU A 111 -6.93 14.44 10.96
C LEU A 111 -7.64 14.72 12.29
N LEU A 112 -7.11 14.13 13.36
CA LEU A 112 -7.60 14.25 14.71
C LEU A 112 -6.66 15.13 15.54
N SER A 113 -7.22 16.08 16.27
CA SER A 113 -6.48 16.91 17.22
C SER A 113 -6.45 16.21 18.58
N THR A 114 -5.28 15.70 18.98
CA THR A 114 -5.12 14.93 20.22
C THR A 114 -4.92 15.81 21.45
N SER A 115 -4.25 16.96 21.29
CA SER A 115 -4.10 17.97 22.34
C SER A 115 -3.66 19.31 21.74
N VAL A 116 -3.82 20.40 22.50
CA VAL A 116 -3.38 21.73 22.08
C VAL A 116 -1.87 21.73 21.90
N GLY A 117 -1.41 21.91 20.65
CA GLY A 117 0.01 21.95 20.29
C GLY A 117 0.62 20.62 19.84
N ALA A 118 -0.11 19.51 19.90
CA ALA A 118 0.34 18.25 19.31
C ALA A 118 0.12 18.24 17.78
N THR A 119 1.02 17.54 17.07
CA THR A 119 0.85 17.27 15.64
C THR A 119 -0.42 16.45 15.42
N PRO A 120 -1.33 16.86 14.52
CA PRO A 120 -2.52 16.09 14.20
C PRO A 120 -2.17 14.68 13.75
N ILE A 121 -2.96 13.71 14.19
CA ILE A 121 -2.80 12.29 13.84
C ILE A 121 -3.89 11.89 12.85
N SER A 122 -3.59 11.05 11.86
CA SER A 122 -4.63 10.58 10.94
C SER A 122 -5.61 9.64 11.65
N LEU A 123 -6.85 9.58 11.18
CA LEU A 123 -7.83 8.62 11.67
C LEU A 123 -7.34 7.16 11.53
N LEU A 124 -6.69 6.83 10.42
CA LEU A 124 -6.11 5.50 10.19
C LEU A 124 -5.07 5.14 11.26
N HIS A 125 -4.21 6.09 11.62
CA HIS A 125 -3.22 5.90 12.68
C HIS A 125 -3.90 5.75 14.02
N GLN A 126 -4.91 6.57 14.33
CA GLN A 126 -5.65 6.44 15.59
C GLN A 126 -6.38 5.08 15.72
N CYS A 127 -7.01 4.57 14.65
CA CYS A 127 -7.60 3.23 14.63
C CYS A 127 -6.55 2.15 14.93
N SER A 128 -5.33 2.32 14.41
CA SER A 128 -4.21 1.40 14.66
C SER A 128 -3.76 1.43 16.13
N LEU A 129 -3.70 2.61 16.74
CA LEU A 129 -3.38 2.75 18.18
C LEU A 129 -4.46 2.13 19.06
N LEU A 130 -5.74 2.38 18.76
CA LEU A 130 -6.86 1.81 19.51
C LEU A 130 -6.87 0.28 19.43
N LEU A 131 -6.56 -0.28 18.25
CA LEU A 131 -6.43 -1.72 18.09
C LEU A 131 -5.33 -2.31 18.98
N GLN A 132 -4.22 -1.58 19.16
CA GLN A 132 -3.08 -1.99 19.98
C GLN A 132 -3.32 -1.79 21.49
N GLN A 133 -4.17 -0.84 21.88
CA GLN A 133 -4.42 -0.45 23.28
C GLN A 133 -5.64 -1.12 23.90
N ASN A 134 -6.68 -1.41 23.10
CA ASN A 134 -7.92 -1.99 23.60
C ASN A 134 -7.71 -3.44 24.02
N THR A 135 -8.15 -3.77 25.22
CA THR A 135 -8.20 -5.16 25.73
C THR A 135 -9.45 -5.89 25.28
N GLU A 136 -10.55 -5.15 25.06
CA GLU A 136 -11.86 -5.70 24.75
C GLU A 136 -11.93 -6.24 23.32
N ILE A 137 -12.29 -7.52 23.20
CA ILE A 137 -12.30 -8.24 21.92
C ILE A 137 -13.24 -7.59 20.91
N GLN A 138 -14.44 -7.18 21.31
CA GLN A 138 -15.42 -6.54 20.40
C GLN A 138 -14.86 -5.26 19.76
N SER A 139 -14.15 -4.43 20.52
CA SER A 139 -13.49 -3.24 19.99
C SER A 139 -12.42 -3.60 18.97
N LYS A 140 -11.57 -4.61 19.28
CA LYS A 140 -10.53 -5.08 18.35
C LYS A 140 -11.14 -5.60 17.05
N LEU A 141 -12.18 -6.43 17.13
CA LEU A 141 -12.86 -7.00 15.96
C LEU A 141 -13.49 -5.92 15.09
N GLY A 142 -14.18 -4.94 15.69
CA GLY A 142 -14.73 -3.79 14.96
C GLY A 142 -13.65 -3.04 14.18
N LEU A 143 -12.54 -2.72 14.83
CA LEU A 143 -11.40 -2.01 14.21
C LEU A 143 -10.72 -2.84 13.13
N LEU A 144 -10.53 -4.14 13.33
CA LEU A 144 -9.94 -5.05 12.34
C LEU A 144 -10.82 -5.16 11.09
N MET A 145 -12.14 -5.22 11.24
CA MET A 145 -13.08 -5.21 10.11
C MET A 145 -13.00 -3.89 9.34
N LEU A 146 -12.99 -2.75 10.05
CA LEU A 146 -12.85 -1.43 9.43
C LEU A 146 -11.53 -1.30 8.66
N LEU A 147 -10.41 -1.63 9.28
CA LEU A 147 -9.09 -1.56 8.65
C LEU A 147 -8.99 -2.50 7.44
N SER A 148 -9.51 -3.73 7.55
CA SER A 148 -9.53 -4.68 6.44
C SER A 148 -10.37 -4.16 5.26
N MET A 149 -11.55 -3.61 5.56
CA MET A 149 -12.40 -3.00 4.55
C MET A 149 -11.71 -1.80 3.89
N TRP A 150 -11.08 -0.95 4.67
CA TRP A 150 -10.43 0.27 4.20
C TRP A 150 -9.21 -0.01 3.32
N LEU A 151 -8.34 -0.94 3.72
CA LEU A 151 -7.13 -1.27 2.96
C LEU A 151 -7.41 -2.10 1.70
N SER A 152 -8.50 -2.88 1.68
CA SER A 152 -8.83 -3.69 0.51
C SER A 152 -8.99 -2.85 -0.75
N HIS A 153 -8.36 -3.25 -1.85
CA HIS A 153 -8.39 -2.53 -3.14
C HIS A 153 -7.97 -1.05 -3.06
N CYS A 154 -7.20 -0.64 -2.05
CA CYS A 154 -6.72 0.74 -1.89
C CYS A 154 -5.22 0.75 -1.52
N PRO A 155 -4.31 0.70 -2.53
CA PRO A 155 -2.87 0.70 -2.29
C PRO A 155 -2.37 1.90 -1.48
N LEU A 156 -3.01 3.07 -1.65
CA LEU A 156 -2.68 4.27 -0.87
C LEU A 156 -2.94 4.08 0.63
N ALA A 157 -4.07 3.45 1.01
CA ALA A 157 -4.37 3.14 2.40
C ALA A 157 -3.38 2.10 2.96
N VAL A 158 -2.99 1.10 2.15
CA VAL A 158 -1.95 0.13 2.51
C VAL A 158 -0.62 0.83 2.78
N ALA A 159 -0.18 1.72 1.89
CA ALA A 159 1.06 2.47 2.04
C ALA A 159 1.07 3.32 3.33
N GLN A 160 -0.01 4.04 3.62
CA GLN A 160 -0.13 4.81 4.86
C GLN A 160 -0.15 3.92 6.10
N PHE A 161 -0.83 2.78 6.06
CA PHE A 161 -0.86 1.82 7.16
C PHE A 161 0.52 1.20 7.43
N LEU A 162 1.26 0.83 6.38
CA LEU A 162 2.61 0.28 6.47
C LEU A 162 3.64 1.31 6.94
N SER A 163 3.38 2.60 6.70
CA SER A 163 4.25 3.69 7.16
C SER A 163 4.18 3.90 8.68
N ILE A 164 3.22 3.28 9.37
CA ILE A 164 3.10 3.32 10.83
C ILE A 164 3.97 2.20 11.45
N PRO A 165 5.07 2.53 12.15
CA PRO A 165 6.08 1.52 12.53
C PRO A 165 5.59 0.41 13.46
N SER A 166 4.56 0.66 14.29
CA SER A 166 4.05 -0.32 15.25
C SER A 166 3.11 -1.37 14.63
N ASN A 167 2.56 -1.10 13.44
CA ASN A 167 1.50 -1.92 12.86
C ASN A 167 1.95 -3.33 12.49
N ILE A 168 3.02 -3.45 11.71
CA ILE A 168 3.54 -4.77 11.30
C ILE A 168 4.05 -5.60 12.49
N PRO A 169 4.84 -5.04 13.44
CA PRO A 169 5.21 -5.76 14.66
C PRO A 169 4.00 -6.25 15.47
N PHE A 170 2.97 -5.42 15.65
CA PHE A 170 1.76 -5.81 16.36
C PHE A 170 1.03 -6.96 15.67
N LEU A 171 0.76 -6.84 14.36
CA LEU A 171 0.08 -7.89 13.60
C LEU A 171 0.88 -9.19 13.58
N THR A 172 2.22 -9.09 13.54
CA THR A 172 3.11 -10.27 13.59
C THR A 172 3.00 -10.99 14.93
N ALA A 173 3.01 -10.23 16.03
CA ALA A 173 2.89 -10.80 17.37
C ALA A 173 1.52 -11.46 17.59
N GLN A 174 0.43 -10.83 17.11
CA GLN A 174 -0.92 -11.39 17.21
C GLN A 174 -1.08 -12.64 16.35
N ALA A 175 -0.69 -12.61 15.08
CA ALA A 175 -0.83 -13.75 14.18
C ALA A 175 0.09 -14.95 14.56
N GLY A 176 1.19 -14.70 15.27
CA GLY A 176 2.07 -15.75 15.83
C GLY A 176 1.69 -16.21 17.24
N SER A 177 0.63 -15.67 17.83
CA SER A 177 0.16 -16.07 19.16
C SER A 177 -0.50 -17.45 19.11
N THR A 178 -0.40 -18.17 20.23
CA THR A 178 -0.98 -19.52 20.41
C THR A 178 -2.02 -19.52 21.53
N GLU A 179 -2.72 -18.42 21.77
CA GLU A 179 -3.82 -18.39 22.74
C GLU A 179 -4.95 -19.35 22.31
N HIS A 180 -5.62 -19.94 23.30
CA HIS A 180 -6.57 -21.06 23.12
C HIS A 180 -8.03 -20.65 23.36
N ASP A 181 -8.34 -19.35 23.43
CA ASP A 181 -9.71 -18.86 23.48
C ASP A 181 -10.25 -18.66 22.06
N ASP A 182 -11.45 -19.17 21.77
CA ASP A 182 -12.05 -19.14 20.43
C ASP A 182 -12.17 -17.70 19.87
N ASN A 183 -12.49 -16.72 20.73
CA ASN A 183 -12.66 -15.34 20.31
C ASN A 183 -11.30 -14.64 20.11
N GLU A 184 -10.29 -14.97 20.91
CA GLU A 184 -8.92 -14.49 20.66
C GLU A 184 -8.35 -15.13 19.39
N GLU A 185 -8.64 -16.40 19.09
CA GLU A 185 -8.27 -17.03 17.82
C GLU A 185 -8.91 -16.30 16.62
N LEU A 186 -10.14 -15.82 16.75
CA LEU A 186 -10.77 -14.97 15.74
C LEU A 186 -10.02 -13.64 15.55
N VAL A 187 -9.58 -12.99 16.64
CA VAL A 187 -8.74 -11.76 16.58
C VAL A 187 -7.42 -12.03 15.85
N GLN A 188 -6.75 -13.15 16.17
CA GLN A 188 -5.50 -13.57 15.53
C GLN A 188 -5.69 -13.82 14.03
N GLY A 189 -6.76 -14.52 13.66
CA GLY A 189 -7.12 -14.78 12.27
C GLY A 189 -7.42 -13.50 11.48
N LEU A 190 -8.06 -12.52 12.10
CA LEU A 190 -8.29 -11.19 11.51
C LEU A 190 -7.02 -10.35 11.40
N CYS A 191 -6.08 -10.49 12.34
CA CYS A 191 -4.75 -9.88 12.22
C CYS A 191 -3.96 -10.49 11.06
N ALA A 192 -4.02 -11.81 10.89
CA ALA A 192 -3.45 -12.51 9.74
C ALA A 192 -4.10 -12.05 8.44
N PHE A 193 -5.43 -11.92 8.41
CA PHE A 193 -6.16 -11.39 7.25
C PHE A 193 -5.73 -9.97 6.88
N LEU A 194 -5.65 -9.06 7.85
CA LEU A 194 -5.20 -7.68 7.63
C LEU A 194 -3.74 -7.62 7.12
N MET A 195 -2.85 -8.44 7.69
CA MET A 195 -1.48 -8.57 7.18
C MET A 195 -1.46 -9.12 5.75
N GLY A 196 -2.33 -10.08 5.44
CA GLY A 196 -2.51 -10.64 4.11
C GLY A 196 -3.01 -9.61 3.09
N ILE A 197 -3.94 -8.73 3.48
CA ILE A 197 -4.38 -7.58 2.67
C ILE A 197 -3.19 -6.65 2.38
N CYS A 198 -2.36 -6.35 3.39
CA CYS A 198 -1.14 -5.55 3.21
C CYS A 198 -0.13 -6.18 2.26
N VAL A 199 -0.10 -7.51 2.11
CA VAL A 199 0.72 -8.20 1.11
C VAL A 199 0.07 -8.18 -0.27
N HIS A 200 -1.23 -8.45 -0.33
CA HIS A 200 -1.96 -8.63 -1.59
C HIS A 200 -2.12 -7.32 -2.37
N PHE A 201 -2.46 -6.22 -1.69
CA PHE A 201 -2.69 -4.90 -2.30
C PHE A 201 -1.50 -3.93 -2.17
N ASN A 202 -0.30 -4.46 -1.86
CA ASN A 202 0.92 -3.66 -1.79
C ASN A 202 1.39 -3.26 -3.20
N ASP A 203 1.64 -1.97 -3.41
CA ASP A 203 2.26 -1.43 -4.63
C ASP A 203 3.79 -1.26 -4.53
N ASN A 204 4.38 -1.66 -3.39
CA ASN A 204 5.80 -1.51 -3.03
C ASN A 204 6.28 -0.05 -2.88
N SER A 205 5.37 0.91 -2.69
CA SER A 205 5.71 2.32 -2.46
C SER A 205 6.45 2.58 -1.14
N VAL A 206 6.32 1.67 -0.15
CA VAL A 206 7.00 1.74 1.16
C VAL A 206 8.20 0.77 1.18
N PRO A 207 9.45 1.23 0.99
CA PRO A 207 10.59 0.34 0.77
C PRO A 207 10.91 -0.61 1.93
N SER A 208 10.65 -0.17 3.17
CA SER A 208 10.85 -0.99 4.37
C SER A 208 9.89 -2.19 4.43
N PHE A 209 8.73 -2.08 3.78
CA PHE A 209 7.66 -3.07 3.81
C PHE A 209 7.18 -3.41 2.40
N SER A 210 8.12 -3.75 1.51
CA SER A 210 7.80 -4.37 0.22
C SER A 210 7.04 -5.69 0.42
N LYS A 211 6.35 -6.13 -0.63
CA LYS A 211 5.64 -7.42 -0.64
C LYS A 211 6.55 -8.57 -0.23
N GLU A 212 7.77 -8.61 -0.76
CA GLU A 212 8.77 -9.63 -0.45
C GLU A 212 9.18 -9.57 1.03
N ASN A 213 9.42 -8.38 1.57
CA ASN A 213 9.78 -8.20 2.99
C ASN A 213 8.65 -8.68 3.91
N LEU A 214 7.40 -8.36 3.59
CA LEU A 214 6.24 -8.80 4.36
C LEU A 214 6.07 -10.32 4.31
N CYS A 215 6.21 -10.95 3.13
CA CYS A 215 6.23 -12.42 3.02
C CYS A 215 7.36 -13.04 3.84
N GLN A 216 8.56 -12.46 3.83
CA GLN A 216 9.68 -12.92 4.65
C GLN A 216 9.41 -12.78 6.15
N ILE A 217 8.71 -11.72 6.59
CA ILE A 217 8.28 -11.57 7.98
C ILE A 217 7.31 -12.69 8.35
N ILE A 218 6.30 -12.96 7.52
CA ILE A 218 5.35 -14.07 7.74
C ILE A 218 6.11 -15.39 7.86
N LEU A 219 6.98 -15.71 6.89
CA LEU A 219 7.74 -16.96 6.88
C LEU A 219 8.65 -17.14 8.10
N LYS A 220 9.37 -16.08 8.50
CA LYS A 220 10.40 -16.19 9.55
C LYS A 220 9.88 -15.99 10.97
N ARG A 221 8.78 -15.25 11.15
CA ARG A 221 8.27 -14.87 12.48
C ARG A 221 7.01 -15.61 12.88
N ILE A 222 6.17 -15.99 11.92
CA ILE A 222 4.90 -16.69 12.16
C ILE A 222 5.01 -18.14 11.69
N GLY A 223 5.56 -18.35 10.49
CA GLY A 223 5.50 -19.61 9.77
C GLY A 223 4.29 -19.63 8.82
N LEU A 224 4.49 -20.13 7.59
CA LEU A 224 3.45 -20.11 6.56
C LEU A 224 2.23 -20.93 6.95
N GLU A 225 2.43 -22.15 7.46
CA GLU A 225 1.34 -23.04 7.86
C GLU A 225 0.50 -22.42 8.98
N MET A 226 1.15 -21.93 10.04
CA MET A 226 0.47 -21.24 11.14
C MET A 226 -0.32 -20.02 10.64
N PHE A 227 0.26 -19.21 9.74
CA PHE A 227 -0.46 -18.07 9.16
C PHE A 227 -1.71 -18.50 8.40
N LEU A 228 -1.61 -19.54 7.57
CA LEU A 228 -2.74 -20.07 6.79
C LEU A 228 -3.80 -20.72 7.69
N ASP A 229 -3.38 -21.40 8.76
CA ASP A 229 -4.29 -21.98 9.75
C ASP A 229 -5.09 -20.91 10.47
N LYS A 230 -4.41 -19.84 10.94
CA LYS A 230 -5.08 -18.69 11.59
C LYS A 230 -6.01 -17.97 10.63
N LEU A 231 -5.60 -17.77 9.38
CA LEU A 231 -6.47 -17.22 8.35
C LEU A 231 -7.72 -18.09 8.15
N GLY A 232 -7.55 -19.40 7.98
CA GLY A 232 -8.65 -20.34 7.77
C GLY A 232 -9.53 -20.59 9.00
N ALA A 233 -9.08 -20.22 10.20
CA ALA A 233 -9.89 -20.32 11.42
C ALA A 233 -11.08 -19.34 11.40
N VAL A 234 -10.94 -18.17 10.76
CA VAL A 234 -11.98 -17.14 10.69
C VAL A 234 -13.27 -17.68 10.05
N SER A 235 -13.17 -18.39 8.93
CA SER A 235 -14.34 -18.95 8.23
C SER A 235 -14.97 -20.14 8.96
N LYS A 236 -14.23 -20.78 9.87
CA LYS A 236 -14.70 -21.89 10.71
C LYS A 236 -15.39 -21.41 11.99
N HIS A 237 -15.19 -20.16 12.40
CA HIS A 237 -15.78 -19.59 13.62
C HIS A 237 -17.32 -19.60 13.56
N GLU A 238 -17.98 -19.92 14.68
CA GLU A 238 -19.45 -20.04 14.73
C GLU A 238 -20.16 -18.76 14.30
N GLU A 239 -19.70 -17.61 14.81
CA GLU A 239 -20.27 -16.30 14.47
C GLU A 239 -20.05 -15.90 13.00
N TYR A 240 -19.03 -16.42 12.32
CA TYR A 240 -18.85 -16.20 10.88
C TYR A 240 -20.00 -16.84 10.10
N SER A 241 -20.34 -18.09 10.42
CA SER A 241 -21.44 -18.82 9.80
C SER A 241 -22.80 -18.16 10.03
N LYS A 242 -22.99 -17.46 11.15
CA LYS A 242 -24.21 -16.70 11.45
C LYS A 242 -24.24 -15.38 10.68
N ALA A 243 -23.19 -14.56 10.76
CA ALA A 243 -23.11 -13.26 10.10
C ALA A 243 -23.12 -13.37 8.56
N ALA A 244 -22.51 -14.39 7.99
CA ALA A 244 -22.46 -14.59 6.53
C ALA A 244 -23.83 -14.91 5.89
N LYS A 245 -24.82 -15.37 6.67
CA LYS A 245 -26.13 -15.78 6.14
C LYS A 245 -27.04 -14.63 5.77
N HIS A 246 -27.05 -13.55 6.56
CA HIS A 246 -28.01 -12.48 6.37
C HIS A 246 -27.49 -11.12 6.87
N PRO A 247 -27.76 -10.00 6.14
CA PRO A 247 -27.30 -8.66 6.54
C PRO A 247 -27.85 -8.13 7.86
N GLN A 248 -29.01 -8.63 8.30
CA GLN A 248 -29.67 -8.12 9.50
C GLN A 248 -29.03 -8.62 10.79
N ILE A 249 -28.59 -7.67 11.62
CA ILE A 249 -27.96 -7.91 12.92
C ILE A 249 -29.01 -8.30 13.96
N ARG A 250 -29.03 -9.58 14.36
CA ARG A 250 -29.92 -10.11 15.40
C ARG A 250 -29.20 -11.05 16.40
N PRO A 251 -28.12 -10.60 17.06
CA PRO A 251 -27.50 -11.36 18.13
C PRO A 251 -28.47 -11.52 19.31
N ALA A 252 -28.42 -12.66 20.01
CA ALA A 252 -29.23 -12.87 21.21
C ALA A 252 -28.68 -12.05 22.39
N HIS A 253 -27.36 -11.93 22.46
CA HIS A 253 -26.62 -11.21 23.50
C HIS A 253 -25.49 -10.38 22.87
N HIS A 254 -25.02 -9.34 23.55
CA HIS A 254 -23.95 -8.46 23.05
C HIS A 254 -22.66 -9.22 22.74
N ASP A 255 -22.38 -10.32 23.44
CA ASP A 255 -21.18 -11.15 23.24
C ASP A 255 -21.17 -11.90 21.90
N GLN A 256 -22.32 -12.04 21.24
CA GLN A 256 -22.42 -12.63 19.91
C GLN A 256 -22.24 -11.60 18.79
N LEU A 257 -22.11 -10.31 19.11
CA LEU A 257 -21.90 -9.24 18.14
C LEU A 257 -20.41 -9.13 17.78
N LEU A 258 -19.93 -10.08 16.98
CA LEU A 258 -18.50 -10.17 16.63
C LEU A 258 -18.21 -9.72 15.20
N LEU A 259 -18.99 -10.20 14.22
CA LEU A 259 -18.72 -10.01 12.79
C LEU A 259 -19.88 -9.36 12.04
N ASP A 260 -19.55 -8.51 11.08
CA ASP A 260 -20.50 -7.90 10.15
C ASP A 260 -20.68 -8.73 8.86
N HIS A 261 -21.86 -8.65 8.25
CA HIS A 261 -22.20 -9.39 7.04
C HIS A 261 -21.33 -9.00 5.84
N GLU A 262 -21.14 -7.71 5.59
CA GLU A 262 -20.35 -7.24 4.44
C GLU A 262 -18.87 -7.53 4.64
N PHE A 263 -18.39 -7.49 5.89
CA PHE A 263 -17.06 -8.02 6.21
C PHE A 263 -16.93 -9.50 5.85
N CYS A 264 -17.91 -10.36 6.18
CA CYS A 264 -17.85 -11.78 5.82
C CYS A 264 -17.78 -11.99 4.30
N ARG A 265 -18.48 -11.15 3.52
CA ARG A 265 -18.40 -11.15 2.05
C ARG A 265 -17.01 -10.77 1.55
N LEU A 266 -16.40 -9.73 2.11
CA LEU A 266 -15.02 -9.34 1.81
C LEU A 266 -14.04 -10.48 2.12
N PHE A 267 -14.14 -11.05 3.33
CA PHE A 267 -13.28 -12.15 3.75
C PHE A 267 -13.34 -13.33 2.78
N LYS A 268 -14.56 -13.78 2.44
CA LYS A 268 -14.77 -14.89 1.49
C LYS A 268 -14.16 -14.62 0.12
N ALA A 269 -14.22 -13.38 -0.35
CA ALA A 269 -13.64 -13.00 -1.64
C ALA A 269 -12.10 -13.02 -1.61
N LEU A 270 -11.49 -12.60 -0.49
CA LEU A 270 -10.06 -12.37 -0.40
C LEU A 270 -9.25 -13.53 0.19
N GLU A 271 -9.83 -14.39 1.04
CA GLU A 271 -9.13 -15.47 1.76
C GLU A 271 -8.21 -16.29 0.85
N GLY A 272 -8.76 -16.84 -0.24
CA GLY A 272 -7.99 -17.66 -1.18
C GLY A 272 -6.95 -16.86 -1.98
N MET A 273 -7.19 -15.58 -2.27
CA MET A 273 -6.25 -14.73 -3.00
C MET A 273 -5.07 -14.32 -2.11
N ILE A 274 -5.35 -14.05 -0.84
CA ILE A 274 -4.34 -13.77 0.18
C ILE A 274 -3.48 -15.00 0.40
N GLY A 275 -4.07 -16.18 0.61
CA GLY A 275 -3.32 -17.43 0.79
C GLY A 275 -2.31 -17.69 -0.34
N LYS A 276 -2.72 -17.43 -1.59
CA LYS A 276 -1.83 -17.52 -2.77
C LYS A 276 -0.76 -16.42 -2.81
N SER A 277 -1.04 -15.24 -2.26
CA SER A 277 -0.13 -14.09 -2.31
C SER A 277 0.98 -14.13 -1.27
N VAL A 278 0.72 -14.73 -0.11
CA VAL A 278 1.69 -14.88 0.99
C VAL A 278 2.52 -16.16 0.86
N SER A 279 1.96 -17.17 0.19
CA SER A 279 2.72 -18.36 -0.15
C SER A 279 3.84 -17.93 -1.09
N PRO A 280 5.11 -18.27 -0.78
CA PRO A 280 6.17 -18.06 -1.75
C PRO A 280 5.74 -18.78 -3.04
N LYS A 281 6.14 -18.25 -4.20
CA LYS A 281 6.02 -18.98 -5.48
C LYS A 281 6.95 -20.20 -5.43
N MET A 282 6.64 -21.15 -4.57
CA MET A 282 7.28 -22.43 -4.38
C MET A 282 6.34 -23.46 -4.98
N ASP A 283 6.31 -23.50 -6.31
CA ASP A 283 5.98 -24.77 -6.95
C ASP A 283 7.23 -25.67 -6.77
N PHE A 284 7.13 -26.54 -5.75
CA PHE A 284 7.86 -27.81 -5.54
C PHE A 284 9.26 -27.80 -4.91
N LEU A 285 9.37 -27.42 -3.64
CA LEU A 285 10.45 -27.92 -2.76
C LEU A 285 10.00 -28.97 -1.73
N ASN A 286 8.79 -29.52 -1.87
CA ASN A 286 8.36 -30.66 -1.07
C ASN A 286 8.13 -31.90 -1.97
N GLY A 287 9.24 -32.60 -2.27
CA GLY A 287 9.31 -34.06 -2.24
C GLY A 287 8.44 -34.93 -3.16
N ALA A 288 7.75 -34.39 -4.16
CA ALA A 288 7.11 -35.20 -5.21
C ALA A 288 7.81 -34.96 -6.55
N GLU A 289 8.21 -36.02 -7.24
CA GLU A 289 8.79 -35.96 -8.58
C GLU A 289 7.83 -35.23 -9.54
N VAL A 290 8.18 -34.01 -9.93
CA VAL A 290 7.46 -33.24 -10.94
C VAL A 290 7.90 -33.73 -12.32
N PRO A 291 6.99 -34.05 -13.24
CA PRO A 291 7.37 -34.41 -14.61
C PRO A 291 8.07 -33.22 -15.30
N ASP A 292 9.25 -33.45 -15.88
CA ASP A 292 10.08 -32.46 -16.60
C ASP A 292 9.29 -31.52 -17.53
N SER A 293 8.19 -31.99 -18.11
CA SER A 293 7.32 -31.22 -19.00
C SER A 293 6.73 -29.94 -18.37
N VAL A 294 6.42 -29.96 -17.07
CA VAL A 294 5.78 -28.82 -16.38
C VAL A 294 6.80 -27.75 -16.03
N LEU A 295 7.99 -28.17 -15.61
CA LEU A 295 9.11 -27.28 -15.34
C LEU A 295 9.56 -26.54 -16.60
N VAL A 296 9.62 -27.25 -17.73
CA VAL A 296 9.93 -26.66 -19.04
C VAL A 296 8.87 -25.65 -19.48
N LEU A 297 7.58 -25.85 -19.15
CA LEU A 297 6.52 -24.89 -19.46
C LEU A 297 6.65 -23.60 -18.65
N GLN A 298 6.97 -23.70 -17.35
CA GLN A 298 7.18 -22.53 -16.49
C GLN A 298 8.43 -21.74 -16.88
N TYR A 299 9.56 -22.41 -17.20
CA TYR A 299 10.73 -21.71 -17.74
C TYR A 299 10.43 -21.03 -19.07
N LYS A 300 9.64 -21.65 -19.95
CA LYS A 300 9.20 -21.02 -21.21
C LYS A 300 8.29 -19.82 -20.98
N GLU A 301 7.54 -19.77 -19.90
CA GLU A 301 6.66 -18.64 -19.57
C GLU A 301 7.45 -17.49 -18.93
N LEU A 302 8.39 -17.80 -18.04
CA LEU A 302 9.33 -16.82 -17.49
C LEU A 302 10.22 -16.20 -18.58
N ILE A 303 10.75 -17.03 -19.50
CA ILE A 303 11.52 -16.55 -20.65
C ILE A 303 10.63 -15.66 -21.53
N ARG A 304 9.37 -16.02 -21.78
CA ARG A 304 8.44 -15.16 -22.55
C ARG A 304 8.17 -13.82 -21.87
N GLU A 305 8.04 -13.78 -20.55
CA GLU A 305 7.85 -12.53 -19.79
C GLU A 305 9.11 -11.66 -19.82
N GLN A 306 10.29 -12.28 -19.70
CA GLN A 306 11.57 -11.59 -19.84
C GLN A 306 11.79 -11.05 -21.25
N ASP A 307 11.49 -11.85 -22.28
CA ASP A 307 11.57 -11.45 -23.70
C ASP A 307 10.62 -10.29 -23.99
N ALA A 308 9.39 -10.32 -23.46
CA ALA A 308 8.44 -9.21 -23.60
C ALA A 308 8.97 -7.92 -22.94
N LYS A 309 9.59 -8.03 -21.76
CA LYS A 309 10.17 -6.89 -21.06
C LYS A 309 11.41 -6.35 -21.76
N LEU A 310 12.25 -7.23 -22.30
CA LEU A 310 13.38 -6.86 -23.16
C LEU A 310 12.90 -6.12 -24.39
N GLN A 311 11.85 -6.60 -25.05
CA GLN A 311 11.29 -5.93 -26.24
C GLN A 311 10.73 -4.54 -25.92
N VAL A 312 10.09 -4.36 -24.77
CA VAL A 312 9.64 -3.02 -24.32
C VAL A 312 10.82 -2.09 -24.09
N LEU A 313 11.87 -2.56 -23.39
CA LEU A 313 13.08 -1.78 -23.14
C LEU A 313 13.85 -1.44 -24.42
N GLU A 314 13.93 -2.37 -25.38
CA GLU A 314 14.53 -2.12 -26.69
C GLU A 314 13.74 -1.07 -27.47
N ASN A 315 12.41 -1.14 -27.45
CA ASN A 315 11.56 -0.12 -28.07
C ASN A 315 11.76 1.26 -27.42
N GLU A 316 11.88 1.32 -26.09
CA GLU A 316 12.12 2.56 -25.36
C GLU A 316 13.52 3.14 -25.64
N LEU A 317 14.53 2.29 -25.77
CA LEU A 317 15.86 2.72 -26.21
C LEU A 317 15.85 3.28 -27.64
N GLU A 318 15.08 2.67 -28.54
CA GLU A 318 14.98 3.14 -29.92
C GLU A 318 14.21 4.47 -30.04
N THR A 319 13.15 4.66 -29.24
CA THR A 319 12.44 5.95 -29.17
C THR A 319 13.32 7.05 -28.58
N LEU A 320 14.12 6.74 -27.56
CA LEU A 320 15.08 7.69 -26.99
C LEU A 320 16.18 8.05 -28.00
N ARG A 321 16.74 7.07 -28.72
CA ARG A 321 17.75 7.31 -29.77
C ARG A 321 17.21 8.16 -30.93
N THR A 322 15.97 7.91 -31.36
CA THR A 322 15.34 8.73 -32.40
C THR A 322 15.09 10.16 -31.92
N SER A 323 14.64 10.34 -30.68
CA SER A 323 14.50 11.66 -30.04
C SER A 323 15.84 12.40 -29.93
N GLU A 324 16.91 11.71 -29.54
CA GLU A 324 18.27 12.25 -29.48
C GLU A 324 18.73 12.72 -30.87
N LYS A 325 18.53 11.90 -31.91
CA LYS A 325 18.88 12.25 -33.29
C LYS A 325 18.12 13.48 -33.79
N ILE A 326 16.81 13.56 -33.52
CA ILE A 326 15.99 14.73 -33.87
C ILE A 326 16.49 15.98 -33.15
N SER A 327 16.85 15.85 -31.87
CA SER A 327 17.36 16.97 -31.07
C SER A 327 18.71 17.46 -31.60
N LEU A 328 19.61 16.55 -31.97
CA LEU A 328 20.91 16.89 -32.58
C LEU A 328 20.75 17.58 -33.94
N GLN A 329 19.81 17.13 -34.77
CA GLN A 329 19.54 17.79 -36.05
C GLN A 329 19.03 19.22 -35.85
N ARG A 330 18.10 19.42 -34.90
CA ARG A 330 17.61 20.77 -34.56
C ARG A 330 18.73 21.69 -34.08
N ILE A 331 19.68 21.17 -33.30
CA ILE A 331 20.84 21.94 -32.86
C ILE A 331 21.69 22.37 -34.08
N ALA A 332 21.97 21.46 -35.01
CA ALA A 332 22.74 21.79 -36.21
C ALA A 332 22.02 22.83 -37.10
N ASP A 333 20.70 22.71 -37.26
CA ASP A 333 19.90 23.67 -38.03
C ASP A 333 19.94 25.08 -37.38
N LEU A 334 19.84 25.14 -36.05
CA LEU A 334 19.96 26.39 -35.29
C LEU A 334 21.36 26.99 -35.39
N GLU A 335 22.42 26.19 -35.33
CA GLU A 335 23.80 26.65 -35.51
C GLU A 335 24.03 27.24 -36.92
N SER A 336 23.45 26.62 -37.95
CA SER A 336 23.47 27.15 -39.31
C SER A 336 22.73 28.48 -39.41
N MET A 337 21.53 28.58 -38.82
CA MET A 337 20.75 29.82 -38.79
C MET A 337 21.49 30.95 -38.07
N VAL A 338 22.12 30.65 -36.93
CA VAL A 338 22.95 31.62 -36.19
C VAL A 338 24.13 32.10 -37.04
N THR A 339 24.75 31.20 -37.80
CA THR A 339 25.85 31.55 -38.70
C THR A 339 25.38 32.47 -39.84
N GLN A 340 24.25 32.15 -40.47
CA GLN A 340 23.64 32.99 -41.51
C GLN A 340 23.27 34.38 -40.98
N LEU A 341 22.65 34.46 -39.81
CA LEU A 341 22.29 35.74 -39.17
C LEU A 341 23.53 36.56 -38.78
N LYS A 342 24.63 35.91 -38.40
CA LYS A 342 25.92 36.57 -38.16
C LYS A 342 26.48 37.16 -39.45
N ASP A 343 26.47 36.40 -40.55
CA ASP A 343 26.96 36.85 -41.85
C ASP A 343 26.10 38.01 -42.41
N GLU A 344 24.77 37.91 -42.28
CA GLU A 344 23.85 38.98 -42.65
C GLU A 344 24.10 40.25 -41.82
N ASN A 345 24.36 40.12 -40.51
CA ASN A 345 24.75 41.23 -39.65
C ASN A 345 26.08 41.87 -40.09
N VAL A 346 27.06 41.07 -40.50
CA VAL A 346 28.34 41.59 -41.02
C VAL A 346 28.12 42.35 -42.33
N LEU A 347 27.30 41.83 -43.24
CA LEU A 347 26.97 42.49 -44.49
C LEU A 347 26.18 43.79 -44.30
N LEU A 348 25.21 43.81 -43.38
CA LEU A 348 24.45 45.01 -43.02
C LEU A 348 25.35 46.07 -42.40
N ARG A 349 26.29 45.68 -41.51
CA ARG A 349 27.32 46.59 -40.95
C ARG A 349 28.25 47.14 -42.03
N ALA A 350 28.61 46.33 -43.03
CA ALA A 350 29.44 46.77 -44.15
C ALA A 350 28.70 47.72 -45.11
N HIS A 351 27.41 47.48 -45.38
CA HIS A 351 26.55 48.38 -46.17
C HIS A 351 26.32 49.72 -45.45
N ALA A 352 26.13 49.68 -44.13
CA ALA A 352 26.07 50.85 -43.26
C ALA A 352 27.35 51.70 -43.28
N ASN A 353 28.52 51.09 -43.49
CA ASN A 353 29.81 51.80 -43.57
C ASN A 353 30.15 52.32 -44.98
N THR A 354 29.53 51.80 -46.04
CA THR A 354 29.85 52.15 -47.44
C THR A 354 28.90 53.20 -48.03
N ASN A 355 27.62 53.19 -47.63
CA ASN A 355 26.72 54.31 -47.86
C ASN A 355 26.81 55.24 -46.65
N GLY A 356 27.48 56.39 -46.79
CA GLY A 356 27.49 57.46 -45.79
C GLY A 356 26.10 58.07 -45.57
N GLY A 357 25.20 57.30 -44.97
CA GLY A 357 23.82 57.64 -44.70
C GLY A 357 23.67 58.06 -43.24
N ASP A 358 23.22 59.29 -43.08
CA ASP A 358 22.68 59.88 -41.85
C ASP A 358 21.82 58.87 -41.08
N PHE A 359 22.35 58.33 -39.98
CA PHE A 359 21.59 57.47 -39.08
C PHE A 359 20.68 58.37 -38.25
N GLY A 360 19.39 58.36 -38.57
CA GLY A 360 18.38 59.04 -37.76
C GLY A 360 18.46 58.64 -36.28
N PRO A 361 17.98 59.49 -35.34
CA PRO A 361 18.27 59.44 -33.90
C PRO A 361 17.79 58.18 -33.16
N ASN A 362 17.25 57.18 -33.87
CA ASN A 362 16.60 55.99 -33.35
C ASN A 362 17.47 54.70 -33.44
N LEU A 363 18.62 54.76 -34.13
CA LEU A 363 19.48 53.57 -34.30
C LEU A 363 20.27 53.21 -33.03
N GLY A 364 20.64 54.21 -32.24
CA GLY A 364 21.33 54.01 -30.96
C GLY A 364 20.44 53.27 -29.95
N GLU A 365 19.18 53.69 -29.83
CA GLU A 365 18.19 53.01 -28.98
C GLU A 365 17.89 51.58 -29.46
N GLN A 366 17.80 51.34 -30.78
CA GLN A 366 17.61 49.99 -31.31
C GLN A 366 18.83 49.08 -31.04
N LEU A 367 20.06 49.61 -31.17
CA LEU A 367 21.28 48.85 -30.87
C LEU A 367 21.39 48.52 -29.38
N ASP A 368 21.03 49.46 -28.50
CA ASP A 368 21.00 49.22 -27.06
C ASP A 368 19.89 48.26 -26.65
N TYR A 369 18.73 48.31 -27.32
CA TYR A 369 17.66 47.32 -27.14
C TYR A 369 18.11 45.90 -27.50
N TRP A 370 18.70 45.70 -28.68
CA TRP A 370 19.20 44.38 -29.10
C TRP A 370 20.41 43.91 -28.30
N ARG A 371 21.24 44.83 -27.79
CA ARG A 371 22.33 44.50 -26.85
C ARG A 371 21.77 43.96 -25.53
N ASN A 372 20.78 44.65 -24.96
CA ASN A 372 20.12 44.22 -23.73
C ASN A 372 19.43 42.86 -23.90
N GLU A 373 18.81 42.61 -25.06
CA GLU A 373 18.14 41.34 -25.33
C GLU A 373 19.14 40.19 -25.54
N CYS A 374 20.29 40.45 -26.17
CA CYS A 374 21.41 39.50 -26.23
C CYS A 374 21.97 39.17 -24.84
N ASP A 375 22.14 40.17 -23.97
CA ASP A 375 22.62 39.96 -22.61
C ASP A 375 21.62 39.18 -21.76
N ARG A 376 20.31 39.41 -21.98
CA ARG A 376 19.23 38.64 -21.37
C ARG A 376 19.29 37.17 -21.80
N TRP A 377 19.35 36.89 -23.10
CA TRP A 377 19.45 35.51 -23.61
C TRP A 377 20.74 34.80 -23.17
N ASN A 378 21.87 35.50 -23.13
CA ASN A 378 23.12 34.95 -22.60
C ASN A 378 23.04 34.60 -21.11
N THR A 379 22.24 35.34 -20.34
CA THR A 379 22.00 35.05 -18.92
C THR A 379 21.09 33.84 -18.76
N GLU A 380 20.06 33.73 -19.60
CA GLU A 380 19.14 32.59 -19.59
C GLU A 380 19.84 31.28 -20.00
N CYS A 381 20.66 31.29 -21.06
CA CYS A 381 21.44 30.13 -21.46
C CYS A 381 22.40 29.66 -20.35
N ARG A 382 23.01 30.60 -19.60
CA ARG A 382 23.85 30.27 -18.44
C ARG A 382 23.04 29.66 -17.30
N ASN A 383 21.84 30.15 -17.04
CA ASN A 383 20.94 29.58 -16.03
C ASN A 383 20.51 28.15 -16.39
N ILE A 384 20.14 27.92 -17.65
CA ILE A 384 19.75 26.59 -18.15
C ILE A 384 20.94 25.61 -18.06
N ALA A 385 22.13 26.04 -18.46
CA ALA A 385 23.35 25.23 -18.31
C ALA A 385 23.63 24.88 -16.84
N ARG A 386 23.47 25.85 -15.93
CA ARG A 386 23.64 25.66 -14.48
C ARG A 386 22.64 24.65 -13.92
N ILE A 387 21.36 24.75 -14.30
CA ILE A 387 20.30 23.81 -13.87
C ILE A 387 20.61 22.41 -14.37
N LYS A 388 20.99 22.27 -15.65
CA LYS A 388 21.39 20.99 -16.24
C LYS A 388 22.58 20.37 -15.50
N ASP A 389 23.60 21.16 -15.16
CA ASP A 389 24.77 20.68 -14.42
C ASP A 389 24.42 20.30 -12.97
N GLU A 390 23.53 21.04 -12.31
CA GLU A 390 22.99 20.67 -10.99
C GLU A 390 22.26 19.31 -11.04
N GLU A 391 21.43 19.10 -12.06
CA GLU A 391 20.67 17.86 -12.25
C GLU A 391 21.56 16.67 -12.64
N ILE A 392 22.59 16.88 -13.45
CA ILE A 392 23.61 15.86 -13.74
C ILE A 392 24.39 15.51 -12.46
N ASN A 393 24.71 16.49 -11.63
CA ASN A 393 25.44 16.27 -10.39
C ASN A 393 24.58 15.56 -9.33
N THR A 394 23.28 15.83 -9.23
CA THR A 394 22.37 15.09 -8.35
C THR A 394 22.21 13.64 -8.82
N LEU A 395 22.07 13.40 -10.13
CA LEU A 395 22.02 12.04 -10.70
C LEU A 395 23.35 11.28 -10.49
N ARG A 396 24.50 11.95 -10.65
CA ARG A 396 25.82 11.35 -10.35
C ARG A 396 26.03 11.09 -8.87
N ALA A 397 25.54 11.94 -7.98
CA ALA A 397 25.61 11.74 -6.53
C ALA A 397 24.69 10.60 -6.05
N ALA A 398 23.57 10.36 -6.73
CA ALA A 398 22.68 9.23 -6.48
C ALA A 398 23.27 7.89 -6.98
N ARG A 399 24.16 7.91 -7.98
CA ARG A 399 24.76 6.71 -8.59
C ARG A 399 25.54 5.81 -7.60
N PRO A 400 26.47 6.31 -6.75
CA PRO A 400 27.16 5.46 -5.77
C PRO A 400 26.24 4.94 -4.66
N GLN A 401 25.10 5.59 -4.40
CA GLN A 401 24.08 5.07 -3.47
C GLN A 401 23.31 3.88 -4.06
N ILE A 402 23.10 3.89 -5.39
CA ILE A 402 22.50 2.78 -6.14
C ILE A 402 23.50 1.63 -6.34
N GLU A 403 24.77 1.94 -6.64
CA GLU A 403 25.86 0.96 -6.80
C GLU A 403 26.23 0.29 -5.44
N SER A 404 26.26 1.04 -4.33
CA SER A 404 26.45 0.44 -2.99
C SER A 404 25.22 -0.34 -2.49
N ALA A 405 24.01 0.04 -2.89
CA ALA A 405 22.81 -0.75 -2.62
C ALA A 405 22.80 -2.08 -3.40
N THR A 406 23.36 -2.11 -4.61
CA THR A 406 23.49 -3.33 -5.43
C THR A 406 24.69 -4.21 -5.01
N GLU A 407 25.81 -3.61 -4.58
CA GLU A 407 26.94 -4.37 -4.02
C GLU A 407 26.68 -4.89 -2.59
N SER A 408 25.93 -4.17 -1.74
CA SER A 408 25.54 -4.69 -0.42
C SER A 408 24.48 -5.80 -0.52
N ALA A 409 23.69 -5.81 -1.59
CA ALA A 409 22.77 -6.90 -1.93
C ALA A 409 23.52 -8.16 -2.41
N ASN A 410 24.62 -8.02 -3.16
CA ASN A 410 25.44 -9.16 -3.60
C ASN A 410 26.48 -9.62 -2.56
N GLY A 411 27.06 -8.71 -1.78
CA GLY A 411 28.18 -8.95 -0.86
C GLY A 411 27.82 -9.49 0.53
N LYS A 412 26.54 -9.51 0.92
CA LYS A 412 26.11 -10.20 2.15
C LYS A 412 25.80 -11.69 1.96
N SER A 413 25.93 -12.22 0.74
CA SER A 413 25.77 -13.65 0.46
C SER A 413 27.06 -14.47 0.60
N PHE A 414 28.22 -13.83 0.76
CA PHE A 414 29.50 -14.52 0.92
C PHE A 414 30.32 -13.86 2.04
N PHE A 415 30.82 -14.68 2.97
CA PHE A 415 31.60 -14.34 4.18
C PHE A 415 30.82 -13.86 5.42
N ASN A 416 30.32 -14.83 6.20
CA ASN A 416 30.86 -15.06 7.55
C ASN A 416 30.35 -16.38 8.13
N GLN A 417 31.16 -17.43 8.08
CA GLN A 417 31.14 -18.52 9.06
C GLN A 417 32.57 -18.75 9.55
N PRO A 418 32.81 -18.82 10.87
CA PRO A 418 34.11 -19.17 11.41
C PRO A 418 34.38 -20.65 11.17
N ARG A 419 35.58 -20.96 10.66
CA ARG A 419 36.12 -22.32 10.58
C ARG A 419 36.32 -22.88 11.99
N SER A 420 35.58 -23.92 12.32
CA SER A 420 35.93 -24.90 13.35
C SER A 420 35.60 -26.30 12.82
N GLY A 421 36.45 -27.28 13.13
CA GLY A 421 36.17 -28.70 12.88
C GLY A 421 37.12 -29.39 11.91
N SER A 422 38.31 -29.71 12.41
CA SER A 422 39.17 -30.80 11.96
C SER A 422 38.40 -32.11 11.75
N PHE A 423 38.60 -32.78 10.61
CA PHE A 423 38.42 -34.22 10.49
C PHE A 423 39.47 -34.82 9.56
N GLU A 424 40.05 -35.91 10.03
CA GLU A 424 41.28 -36.56 9.59
C GLU A 424 41.13 -37.28 8.24
N GLY A 425 42.22 -37.25 7.46
CA GLY A 425 42.40 -38.06 6.27
C GLY A 425 42.80 -39.48 6.64
N GLY A 426 41.97 -40.46 6.24
CA GLY A 426 42.31 -41.87 6.23
C GLY A 426 42.55 -42.37 4.81
N VAL A 427 43.82 -42.43 4.40
CA VAL A 427 44.27 -43.17 3.22
C VAL A 427 44.70 -44.55 3.72
N VAL A 428 44.02 -45.61 3.27
CA VAL A 428 44.50 -46.98 3.44
C VAL A 428 44.52 -47.66 2.07
N ALA A 429 45.74 -47.90 1.60
CA ALA A 429 46.06 -48.74 0.46
C ALA A 429 45.79 -50.20 0.82
N GLY A 430 45.08 -50.92 -0.06
CA GLY A 430 44.91 -52.36 0.02
C GLY A 430 45.98 -53.07 -0.80
N GLU A 431 46.83 -53.84 -0.13
CA GLU A 431 47.65 -54.89 -0.74
C GLU A 431 47.24 -56.25 -0.16
N ASN A 432 47.17 -57.24 -1.08
CA ASN A 432 47.34 -58.68 -0.91
C ASN A 432 46.42 -59.45 0.06
N GLU A 433 45.62 -60.38 -0.48
CA GLU A 433 46.03 -61.80 -0.45
C GLU A 433 45.13 -62.72 -1.28
N VAL A 434 45.76 -63.78 -1.77
CA VAL A 434 45.30 -64.83 -2.68
C VAL A 434 44.87 -66.06 -1.88
N ARG A 435 43.70 -66.65 -2.22
CA ARG A 435 43.32 -68.09 -2.17
C ARG A 435 41.79 -68.17 -2.14
N GLY A 436 41.05 -68.96 -2.89
CA GLY A 436 41.33 -70.08 -3.77
C GLY A 436 40.18 -71.10 -3.65
N ARG A 437 39.67 -71.54 -4.81
CA ARG A 437 38.90 -72.78 -5.09
C ARG A 437 37.39 -72.89 -4.79
N GLY A 438 36.72 -73.55 -5.74
CA GLY A 438 35.37 -74.14 -5.71
C GLY A 438 34.45 -73.41 -6.70
N GLU A 439 34.33 -73.80 -7.99
CA GLU A 439 33.51 -74.94 -8.49
C GLU A 439 32.11 -74.91 -7.84
N GLU A 440 31.02 -74.59 -8.53
CA GLU A 440 30.25 -75.45 -9.46
C GLU A 440 29.12 -74.57 -10.05
N THR A 441 29.02 -74.40 -11.37
CA THR A 441 28.13 -75.08 -12.35
C THR A 441 26.62 -74.85 -12.22
N ALA A 442 26.03 -74.73 -13.42
CA ALA A 442 24.62 -74.92 -13.82
C ALA A 442 23.70 -73.69 -13.66
N GLU A 443 23.37 -72.97 -14.73
CA GLU A 443 22.53 -73.32 -15.91
C GLU A 443 21.06 -72.95 -15.72
N ALA A 444 20.53 -72.32 -16.79
CA ALA A 444 19.13 -72.21 -17.20
C ALA A 444 18.23 -71.38 -16.25
N ARG A 445 17.49 -70.37 -16.72
CA ARG A 445 16.90 -70.14 -18.04
C ARG A 445 16.43 -68.68 -18.13
#